data_AF-A0A0S4QQF0-F1
#
_entry.id   AF-A0A0S4QQF0-F1
#
_cell.length_a   1.000
_cell.length_b   1.000
_cell.length_c   1.000
_cell.angle_alpha   90.00
_cell.angle_beta   90.00
_cell.angle_gamma   90.00
#
_symmetry.space_group_name_H-M   'P 1'
#
loop_
_entity.id
_entity.type
_entity.pdbx_description
1 polymer ?
#
loop_
_entity_poly.entity_id
_entity_poly.type
_entity_poly.pdbx_seq_one_letter_code
_entity_poly.pdbx_strand_id
1 'polypeptide(L)'
;MDTGTSGMDTRTSGSAAERTPNLVLQELRKSRKWGRPRLAKELHLYCLGRQWPSPGEENLRKQIYRLETGHVRSPDEFYSRLYCQFFERTPHDLFGETRQTYEGSGELGITSHKFVPVYIGEDAATALAEGMESASGQWTECHTKPLELPDGTSCTKYVWPFGVVVYHLAESLTPESIAEVAVWRSLSYPGHIDWATRRLEERIGAQLAVEPYVLSAYWVHAVPWDEARTDTALRLLCIPRALTERAESDIPSRAHAELVEQSLVREGFDHPEITEFGMRGISLGFASWSGVVYHPTAPTRALTEQELVSCELSVQAAWSYCNYIRSEVERGSDPQVSEKYGWRFVRGLRSRLTTERPQETSQHRSMREAVIETSGLSRHLDQAVETLREVQGGRT
;
A
#
# COMPACT_ATOMS: atom_id res chain seq x y z
N MET A 1 -7.79 -32.79 53.61
CA MET A 1 -8.88 -33.50 52.93
C MET A 1 -9.44 -32.58 51.87
N ASP A 2 -9.66 -33.16 50.70
CA ASP A 2 -9.94 -32.54 49.41
C ASP A 2 -10.93 -31.38 49.40
N THR A 3 -10.56 -30.33 48.69
CA THR A 3 -11.51 -29.47 47.97
C THR A 3 -11.08 -29.43 46.51
N GLY A 4 -11.58 -30.39 45.73
CA GLY A 4 -11.41 -30.43 44.29
C GLY A 4 -12.21 -29.32 43.63
N THR A 5 -11.54 -28.45 42.88
CA THR A 5 -12.20 -27.55 41.93
C THR A 5 -12.42 -28.28 40.62
N SER A 6 -13.70 -28.51 40.35
CA SER A 6 -14.31 -29.07 39.16
C SER A 6 -13.81 -28.39 37.89
N GLY A 7 -13.36 -29.21 36.94
CA GLY A 7 -13.14 -28.79 35.57
C GLY A 7 -14.48 -28.50 34.89
N MET A 8 -14.54 -27.36 34.20
CA MET A 8 -15.58 -27.08 33.22
C MET A 8 -14.89 -26.90 31.88
N ASP A 9 -14.80 -28.01 31.14
CA ASP A 9 -14.45 -28.06 29.73
C ASP A 9 -15.58 -27.42 28.92
N THR A 10 -15.42 -26.17 28.51
CA THR A 10 -16.11 -25.67 27.32
C THR A 10 -15.42 -26.26 26.09
N ARG A 11 -15.95 -27.40 25.63
CA ARG A 11 -15.73 -27.90 24.27
C ARG A 11 -16.07 -26.80 23.27
N THR A 12 -15.11 -26.48 22.42
CA THR A 12 -15.41 -25.97 21.07
C THR A 12 -14.67 -26.84 20.08
N SER A 13 -15.41 -27.82 19.55
CA SER A 13 -15.11 -28.47 18.29
C SER A 13 -15.24 -27.39 17.21
N GLY A 14 -14.12 -26.76 16.85
CA GLY A 14 -14.03 -25.77 15.77
C GLY A 14 -13.01 -26.25 14.74
N SER A 15 -13.33 -26.03 13.46
CA SER A 15 -12.51 -26.30 12.28
C SER A 15 -11.01 -26.15 12.53
N ALA A 16 -10.18 -26.97 11.87
CA ALA A 16 -8.73 -26.89 11.88
C ALA A 16 -8.26 -25.48 11.46
N ALA A 17 -8.23 -24.56 12.42
CA ALA A 17 -7.61 -23.26 12.29
C ALA A 17 -6.14 -23.55 12.02
N GLU A 18 -5.64 -22.98 10.93
CA GLU A 18 -4.26 -23.09 10.51
C GLU A 18 -3.36 -22.77 11.70
N ARG A 19 -2.59 -23.77 12.13
CA ARG A 19 -1.75 -23.68 13.32
C ARG A 19 -0.59 -22.74 12.99
N THR A 20 -0.62 -21.53 13.51
CA THR A 20 0.46 -20.55 13.36
C THR A 20 1.49 -20.75 14.46
N PRO A 21 2.71 -21.27 14.18
CA PRO A 21 3.73 -21.47 15.20
C PRO A 21 4.22 -20.13 15.76
N ASN A 22 4.43 -20.03 17.08
CA ASN A 22 5.08 -18.87 17.68
C ASN A 22 6.59 -18.96 17.48
N LEU A 23 7.08 -18.39 16.37
CA LEU A 23 8.49 -18.42 16.00
C LEU A 23 9.37 -17.58 16.95
N VAL A 24 8.83 -16.50 17.53
CA VAL A 24 9.56 -15.64 18.48
C VAL A 24 10.00 -16.43 19.71
N LEU A 25 9.10 -17.21 20.32
CA LEU A 25 9.46 -18.06 21.45
C LEU A 25 10.45 -19.15 21.07
N GLN A 26 10.34 -19.70 19.85
CA GLN A 26 11.31 -20.67 19.34
C GLN A 26 12.71 -20.05 19.20
N GLU A 27 12.80 -18.83 18.67
CA GLU A 27 14.05 -18.10 18.50
C GLU A 27 14.67 -17.66 19.82
N LEU A 28 13.87 -17.13 20.75
CA LEU A 28 14.34 -16.79 22.10
C LEU A 28 14.88 -18.00 22.85
N ARG A 29 14.25 -19.17 22.67
CA ARG A 29 14.77 -20.41 23.24
C ARG A 29 16.04 -20.89 22.53
N LYS A 30 16.07 -20.85 21.19
CA LYS A 30 17.21 -21.32 20.38
C LYS A 30 18.44 -20.41 20.53
N SER A 31 18.27 -19.10 20.65
CA SER A 31 19.36 -18.13 20.89
C SER A 31 20.08 -18.40 22.21
N ARG A 32 19.35 -18.89 23.22
CA ARG A 32 19.93 -19.37 24.49
C ARG A 32 20.49 -20.81 24.42
N LYS A 33 20.47 -21.45 23.24
CA LYS A 33 20.86 -22.86 22.99
C LYS A 33 20.12 -23.87 23.88
N TRP A 34 18.85 -23.60 24.19
CA TRP A 34 18.05 -24.44 25.08
C TRP A 34 17.07 -25.35 24.33
N GLY A 35 16.92 -26.58 24.83
CA GLY A 35 15.76 -27.44 24.51
C GLY A 35 14.53 -27.06 25.33
N ARG A 36 13.34 -27.50 24.90
CA ARG A 36 12.08 -27.28 25.65
C ARG A 36 12.14 -27.75 27.12
N PRO A 37 12.73 -28.92 27.45
CA PRO A 37 12.88 -29.34 28.85
C PRO A 37 13.76 -28.39 29.67
N ARG A 38 14.81 -27.83 29.06
CA ARG A 38 15.70 -26.88 29.72
C ARG A 38 14.99 -25.57 30.01
N LEU A 39 14.21 -25.04 29.06
CA LEU A 39 13.40 -23.84 29.28
C LEU A 39 12.33 -24.06 30.37
N ALA A 40 11.66 -25.21 30.39
CA ALA A 40 10.66 -25.54 31.41
C ALA A 40 11.26 -25.52 32.83
N LYS A 41 12.46 -26.08 33.00
CA LYS A 41 13.20 -26.06 34.27
C LYS A 41 13.58 -24.64 34.69
N GLU A 42 14.07 -23.81 33.77
CA GLU A 42 14.44 -22.43 34.09
C GLU A 42 13.21 -21.56 34.45
N LEU A 43 12.08 -21.75 33.76
CA LEU A 43 10.80 -21.10 34.13
C LEU A 43 10.29 -21.56 35.50
N HIS A 44 10.45 -22.85 35.82
CA HIS A 44 10.10 -23.39 37.13
C HIS A 44 10.94 -22.74 38.24
N LEU A 45 12.26 -22.70 38.07
CA LEU A 45 13.19 -22.03 39.00
C LEU A 45 12.89 -20.53 39.13
N TYR A 46 12.52 -19.86 38.04
CA TYR A 46 12.11 -18.46 38.06
C TYR A 46 10.86 -18.22 38.89
N CYS A 47 9.83 -19.07 38.78
CA CYS A 47 8.65 -19.01 39.63
C CYS A 47 9.01 -19.17 41.11
N LEU A 48 9.85 -20.16 41.44
CA LEU A 48 10.29 -20.41 42.82
C LEU A 48 11.06 -19.21 43.40
N GLY A 49 11.97 -18.62 42.61
CA GLY A 49 12.74 -17.44 43.01
C GLY A 49 11.89 -16.20 43.27
N ARG A 50 10.70 -16.11 42.65
CA ARG A 50 9.73 -15.01 42.84
C ARG A 50 8.57 -15.36 43.78
N GLN A 51 8.60 -16.52 44.43
CA GLN A 51 7.52 -17.03 45.28
C GLN A 51 6.16 -17.12 44.56
N TRP A 52 6.18 -17.43 43.25
CA TRP A 52 4.96 -17.63 42.46
C TRP A 52 4.49 -19.08 42.52
N PRO A 53 3.18 -19.35 42.44
CA PRO A 53 2.67 -20.70 42.33
C PRO A 53 3.18 -21.32 41.02
N SER A 54 4.06 -22.32 41.12
CA SER A 54 4.60 -22.98 39.92
C SER A 54 3.72 -24.15 39.49
N PRO A 55 3.30 -24.23 38.21
CA PRO A 55 2.55 -25.37 37.68
C PRO A 55 3.35 -26.68 37.61
N GLY A 56 4.65 -26.65 37.91
CA GLY A 56 5.58 -27.77 37.76
C GLY A 56 6.19 -27.88 36.36
N GLU A 57 7.40 -28.44 36.29
CA GLU A 57 8.19 -28.52 35.04
C GLU A 57 7.44 -29.22 33.89
N GLU A 58 6.68 -30.27 34.19
CA GLU A 58 5.97 -31.05 33.17
C GLU A 58 4.82 -30.27 32.52
N ASN A 59 4.10 -29.45 33.29
CA ASN A 59 3.04 -28.60 32.77
C ASN A 59 3.62 -27.42 31.97
N LEU A 60 4.71 -26.82 32.45
CA LEU A 60 5.44 -25.79 31.70
C LEU A 60 5.95 -26.32 30.36
N ARG A 61 6.49 -27.55 30.32
CA ARG A 61 6.95 -28.20 29.09
C ARG A 61 5.82 -28.39 28.08
N LYS A 62 4.64 -28.84 28.53
CA LYS A 62 3.44 -28.97 27.69
C LYS A 62 2.98 -27.61 27.16
N GLN A 63 3.03 -26.58 28.00
CA GLN A 63 2.65 -25.22 27.61
C GLN A 63 3.61 -24.62 26.58
N ILE A 64 4.93 -24.78 26.76
CA ILE A 64 5.95 -24.38 25.77
C ILE A 64 5.66 -25.05 24.41
N TYR A 65 5.41 -26.36 24.42
CA TYR A 65 5.08 -27.09 23.20
C TYR A 65 3.85 -26.49 22.51
N ARG A 66 2.77 -26.26 23.26
CA ARG A 66 1.50 -25.73 22.71
C ARG A 66 1.67 -24.34 22.11
N LEU A 67 2.40 -23.45 22.76
CA LEU A 67 2.67 -22.09 22.27
C LEU A 67 3.57 -22.10 21.03
N GLU A 68 4.70 -22.82 21.08
CA GLU A 68 5.64 -22.85 19.95
C GLU A 68 5.08 -23.52 18.70
N THR A 69 4.13 -24.44 18.85
CA THR A 69 3.51 -25.17 17.73
C THR A 69 2.16 -24.58 17.30
N GLY A 70 1.71 -23.49 17.92
CA GLY A 70 0.47 -22.82 17.55
C GLY A 70 -0.81 -23.53 17.99
N HIS A 71 -0.73 -24.50 18.93
CA HIS A 71 -1.93 -25.08 19.56
C HIS A 71 -2.62 -24.11 20.52
N VAL A 72 -1.87 -23.12 21.02
CA VAL A 72 -2.36 -22.01 21.85
C VAL A 72 -1.74 -20.75 21.27
N ARG A 73 -2.58 -19.81 20.82
CA ARG A 73 -2.11 -18.53 20.27
C ARG A 73 -1.77 -17.55 21.38
N SER A 74 -2.62 -17.46 22.39
CA SER A 74 -2.28 -16.74 23.61
C SER A 74 -2.42 -17.56 24.89
N PRO A 75 -1.42 -17.47 25.78
CA PRO A 75 -1.49 -18.10 27.08
C PRO A 75 -2.46 -17.38 28.02
N ASP A 76 -2.91 -18.06 29.08
CA ASP A 76 -3.61 -17.40 30.18
C ASP A 76 -2.74 -16.33 30.87
N GLU A 77 -3.38 -15.51 31.71
CA GLU A 77 -2.74 -14.38 32.40
C GLU A 77 -1.48 -14.79 33.19
N PHE A 78 -1.50 -15.97 33.80
CA PHE A 78 -0.36 -16.48 34.55
C PHE A 78 0.83 -16.77 33.63
N TYR A 79 0.62 -17.55 32.57
CA TYR A 79 1.69 -17.89 31.65
C TYR A 79 2.16 -16.65 30.88
N SER A 80 1.25 -15.79 30.42
CA SER A 80 1.60 -14.53 29.75
C SER A 80 2.54 -13.69 30.61
N ARG A 81 2.16 -13.44 31.88
CA ARG A 81 3.00 -12.74 32.85
C ARG A 81 4.35 -13.43 33.08
N LEU A 82 4.37 -14.76 33.20
CA LEU A 82 5.59 -15.54 33.43
C LEU A 82 6.59 -15.40 32.28
N TYR A 83 6.16 -15.60 31.04
CA TYR A 83 7.03 -15.48 29.87
C TYR A 83 7.53 -14.06 29.66
N CYS A 84 6.65 -13.06 29.81
CA CYS A 84 7.01 -11.65 29.67
C CYS A 84 8.09 -11.24 30.65
N GLN A 85 7.94 -11.62 31.92
CA GLN A 85 8.92 -11.27 32.95
C GLN A 85 10.20 -12.09 32.83
N PHE A 86 10.13 -13.35 32.37
CA PHE A 86 11.31 -14.20 32.21
C PHE A 86 12.19 -13.81 31.01
N PHE A 87 11.55 -13.39 29.91
CA PHE A 87 12.26 -12.94 28.71
C PHE A 87 12.51 -11.45 28.67
N GLU A 88 11.98 -10.69 29.64
CA GLU A 88 12.06 -9.22 29.70
C GLU A 88 11.48 -8.58 28.44
N ARG A 89 10.32 -9.09 28.03
CA ARG A 89 9.58 -8.70 26.82
C ARG A 89 8.12 -8.44 27.16
N THR A 90 7.46 -7.64 26.34
CA THR A 90 6.03 -7.38 26.53
C THR A 90 5.18 -8.56 26.03
N PRO A 91 3.90 -8.69 26.46
CA PRO A 91 2.99 -9.70 25.91
C PRO A 91 2.83 -9.58 24.39
N HIS A 92 2.90 -8.34 23.90
CA HIS A 92 2.90 -8.01 22.48
C HIS A 92 4.11 -8.60 21.74
N ASP A 93 5.33 -8.38 22.26
CA ASP A 93 6.55 -8.93 21.67
C ASP A 93 6.57 -10.47 21.62
N LEU A 94 5.97 -11.12 22.62
CA LEU A 94 6.07 -12.58 22.79
C LEU A 94 4.92 -13.36 22.18
N PHE A 95 3.71 -12.80 22.16
CA PHE A 95 2.49 -13.53 21.83
C PHE A 95 1.67 -12.88 20.72
N GLY A 96 2.05 -11.67 20.28
CA GLY A 96 1.22 -10.89 19.36
C GLY A 96 -0.14 -10.51 19.94
N GLU A 97 -0.33 -10.65 21.27
CA GLU A 97 -1.56 -10.19 21.91
C GLU A 97 -1.53 -8.68 22.05
N THR A 98 -2.44 -8.01 21.37
CA THR A 98 -3.43 -7.23 22.11
C THR A 98 -4.74 -7.19 21.33
N ARG A 99 -5.78 -7.83 21.88
CA ARG A 99 -7.15 -7.38 21.63
C ARG A 99 -7.28 -6.00 22.28
N GLN A 100 -6.76 -4.96 21.64
CA GLN A 100 -7.31 -3.64 21.85
C GLN A 100 -8.68 -3.70 21.17
N THR A 101 -9.71 -3.88 21.99
CA THR A 101 -11.02 -3.37 21.64
C THR A 101 -10.82 -1.87 21.51
N TYR A 102 -10.59 -1.42 20.28
CA TYR A 102 -10.64 -0.01 19.97
C TYR A 102 -12.03 0.47 20.41
N GLU A 103 -12.09 1.35 21.41
CA GLU A 103 -13.32 2.08 21.75
C GLU A 103 -13.63 3.17 20.69
N GLY A 104 -13.11 3.03 19.48
CA GLY A 104 -13.67 3.59 18.25
C GLY A 104 -14.37 2.46 17.50
N SER A 105 -15.69 2.41 17.57
CA SER A 105 -16.53 1.33 17.01
C SER A 105 -16.64 1.34 15.48
N GLY A 106 -15.61 1.82 14.75
CA GLY A 106 -15.62 1.96 13.30
C GLY A 106 -14.73 0.93 12.63
N GLU A 107 -15.08 0.52 11.40
CA GLU A 107 -14.19 -0.21 10.51
C GLU A 107 -13.40 0.79 9.65
N LEU A 108 -12.15 0.48 9.32
CA LEU A 108 -11.40 1.22 8.31
C LEU A 108 -11.97 0.88 6.94
N GLY A 109 -12.43 1.88 6.21
CA GLY A 109 -13.04 1.72 4.90
C GLY A 109 -12.28 2.54 3.86
N ILE A 110 -11.73 1.86 2.86
CA ILE A 110 -10.94 2.48 1.80
C ILE A 110 -11.38 1.99 0.41
N THR A 111 -11.36 2.90 -0.55
CA THR A 111 -11.33 2.54 -1.97
C THR A 111 -9.91 2.71 -2.46
N SER A 112 -9.26 1.61 -2.83
CA SER A 112 -7.94 1.61 -3.45
C SER A 112 -8.09 1.79 -4.95
N HIS A 113 -7.58 2.91 -5.46
CA HIS A 113 -7.39 3.15 -6.88
C HIS A 113 -5.97 2.71 -7.24
N LYS A 114 -5.82 1.84 -8.23
CA LYS A 114 -4.54 1.44 -8.81
C LYS A 114 -4.46 1.93 -10.24
N PHE A 115 -3.38 2.61 -10.57
CA PHE A 115 -3.11 3.09 -11.92
C PHE A 115 -1.94 2.29 -12.47
N VAL A 116 -2.17 1.59 -13.59
CA VAL A 116 -1.14 0.85 -14.34
C VAL A 116 -0.92 1.55 -15.67
N PRO A 117 -0.01 2.54 -15.72
CA PRO A 117 0.26 3.28 -16.95
C PRO A 117 1.31 2.57 -17.80
N VAL A 118 1.06 2.50 -19.11
CA VAL A 118 1.90 1.78 -20.07
C VAL A 118 2.02 2.58 -21.37
N TYR A 119 3.24 2.81 -21.84
CA TYR A 119 3.48 3.36 -23.17
C TYR A 119 3.49 2.25 -24.21
N ILE A 120 2.68 2.39 -25.26
CA ILE A 120 2.50 1.43 -26.35
C ILE A 120 2.72 2.02 -27.75
N GLY A 121 3.01 3.34 -27.83
CA GLY A 121 3.15 4.05 -29.10
C GLY A 121 1.84 4.58 -29.68
N GLU A 122 1.94 5.62 -30.51
CA GLU A 122 0.81 6.36 -31.10
C GLU A 122 -0.13 5.48 -31.93
N ASP A 123 0.43 4.66 -32.83
CA ASP A 123 -0.37 3.83 -33.74
C ASP A 123 -1.22 2.82 -32.98
N ALA A 124 -0.61 2.14 -32.00
CA ALA A 124 -1.30 1.18 -31.15
C ALA A 124 -2.35 1.85 -30.26
N ALA A 125 -2.06 3.03 -29.69
CA ALA A 125 -3.03 3.78 -28.90
C ALA A 125 -4.21 4.26 -29.75
N THR A 126 -3.96 4.73 -30.96
CA THR A 126 -5.00 5.15 -31.91
C THR A 126 -5.90 3.99 -32.28
N ALA A 127 -5.32 2.85 -32.67
CA ALA A 127 -6.08 1.63 -32.98
C ALA A 127 -6.86 1.09 -31.76
N LEU A 128 -6.33 1.25 -30.55
CA LEU A 128 -7.03 0.87 -29.32
C LEU A 128 -8.20 1.80 -28.98
N ALA A 129 -8.10 3.09 -29.30
CA ALA A 129 -9.13 4.09 -29.07
C ALA A 129 -10.31 3.96 -30.05
N GLU A 130 -10.16 3.25 -31.16
CA GLU A 130 -11.26 2.99 -32.09
C GLU A 130 -12.44 2.30 -31.38
N GLY A 131 -13.61 2.94 -31.43
CA GLY A 131 -14.82 2.45 -30.77
C GLY A 131 -14.85 2.59 -29.25
N MET A 132 -13.94 3.39 -28.67
CA MET A 132 -14.01 3.82 -27.27
C MET A 132 -14.76 5.16 -27.14
N GLU A 133 -15.24 5.46 -25.93
CA GLU A 133 -15.91 6.72 -25.63
C GLU A 133 -14.90 7.80 -25.25
N SER A 134 -15.18 9.07 -25.51
CA SER A 134 -14.32 10.15 -25.02
C SER A 134 -14.43 10.25 -23.50
N ALA A 135 -13.29 10.23 -22.80
CA ALA A 135 -13.25 10.37 -21.36
C ALA A 135 -13.51 11.82 -20.95
N SER A 136 -14.60 12.04 -20.20
CA SER A 136 -14.87 13.35 -19.60
C SER A 136 -13.89 13.67 -18.46
N GLY A 137 -13.68 14.95 -18.17
CA GLY A 137 -12.86 15.41 -17.05
C GLY A 137 -11.33 15.32 -17.24
N GLN A 138 -10.84 14.75 -18.34
CA GLN A 138 -9.41 14.65 -18.64
C GLN A 138 -8.86 15.96 -19.24
N TRP A 139 -7.60 16.26 -18.95
CA TRP A 139 -6.97 17.54 -19.37
C TRP A 139 -6.43 17.52 -20.79
N THR A 140 -6.37 16.34 -21.39
CA THR A 140 -5.98 16.08 -22.77
C THR A 140 -6.96 15.09 -23.39
N GLU A 141 -6.94 14.98 -24.72
CA GLU A 141 -7.75 13.99 -25.42
C GLU A 141 -7.47 12.60 -24.86
N CYS A 142 -8.52 11.95 -24.38
CA CYS A 142 -8.48 10.64 -23.74
C CYS A 142 -9.76 9.89 -24.10
N HIS A 143 -9.61 8.58 -24.29
CA HIS A 143 -10.69 7.66 -24.59
C HIS A 143 -10.80 6.63 -23.46
N THR A 144 -12.01 6.22 -23.11
CA THR A 144 -12.26 5.31 -21.99
C THR A 144 -13.15 4.14 -22.39
N LYS A 145 -12.92 3.00 -21.75
CA LYS A 145 -13.74 1.80 -21.89
C LYS A 145 -13.70 0.98 -20.60
N PRO A 146 -14.85 0.75 -19.94
CA PRO A 146 -14.95 -0.19 -18.83
C PRO A 146 -14.54 -1.60 -19.26
N LEU A 147 -13.88 -2.32 -18.36
CA LEU A 147 -13.45 -3.70 -18.52
C LEU A 147 -13.95 -4.53 -17.34
N GLU A 148 -14.44 -5.72 -17.63
CA GLU A 148 -14.77 -6.71 -16.61
C GLU A 148 -13.54 -7.58 -16.34
N LEU A 149 -13.11 -7.62 -15.08
CA LEU A 149 -12.08 -8.55 -14.63
C LEU A 149 -12.73 -9.83 -14.06
N PRO A 150 -12.09 -11.01 -14.21
CA PRO A 150 -12.67 -12.28 -13.77
C PRO A 150 -12.97 -12.37 -12.26
N ASP A 151 -12.26 -11.57 -11.46
CA ASP A 151 -12.40 -11.48 -10.00
C ASP A 151 -13.49 -10.50 -9.55
N GLY A 152 -14.17 -9.83 -10.50
CA GLY A 152 -15.19 -8.83 -10.23
C GLY A 152 -14.64 -7.44 -9.91
N THR A 153 -13.32 -7.24 -9.98
CA THR A 153 -12.68 -5.93 -9.75
C THR A 153 -13.10 -4.94 -10.84
N SER A 154 -13.50 -3.73 -10.44
CA SER A 154 -13.83 -2.67 -11.40
C SER A 154 -12.56 -2.20 -12.09
N CYS A 155 -12.51 -2.31 -13.42
CA CYS A 155 -11.40 -1.83 -14.22
C CYS A 155 -11.90 -0.91 -15.32
N THR A 156 -11.26 0.24 -15.48
CA THR A 156 -11.49 1.14 -16.61
C THR A 156 -10.18 1.34 -17.35
N LYS A 157 -10.21 1.11 -18.67
CA LYS A 157 -9.07 1.36 -19.54
C LYS A 157 -9.17 2.76 -20.11
N TYR A 158 -8.18 3.58 -19.87
CA TYR A 158 -8.02 4.91 -20.45
C TYR A 158 -6.90 4.88 -21.50
N VAL A 159 -7.12 5.53 -22.64
CA VAL A 159 -6.18 5.54 -23.77
C VAL A 159 -5.97 6.99 -24.21
N TRP A 160 -4.73 7.44 -24.15
CA TRP A 160 -4.29 8.72 -24.68
C TRP A 160 -3.65 8.53 -26.05
N PRO A 161 -4.08 9.28 -27.07
CA PRO A 161 -3.55 9.17 -28.43
C PRO A 161 -2.04 9.42 -28.57
N PHE A 162 -1.38 10.02 -27.58
CA PHE A 162 0.08 10.16 -27.56
C PHE A 162 0.83 8.86 -27.18
N GLY A 163 0.12 7.73 -27.15
CA GLY A 163 0.73 6.42 -27.02
C GLY A 163 0.68 5.80 -25.63
N VAL A 164 -0.19 6.29 -24.73
CA VAL A 164 -0.27 5.79 -23.35
C VAL A 164 -1.62 5.16 -23.05
N VAL A 165 -1.60 4.01 -22.40
CA VAL A 165 -2.77 3.36 -21.80
C VAL A 165 -2.62 3.41 -20.29
N VAL A 166 -3.69 3.72 -19.57
CA VAL A 166 -3.74 3.55 -18.12
C VAL A 166 -4.90 2.63 -17.77
N TYR A 167 -4.60 1.48 -17.17
CA TYR A 167 -5.63 0.70 -16.51
C TYR A 167 -5.84 1.25 -15.11
N HIS A 168 -7.06 1.71 -14.84
CA HIS A 168 -7.50 2.13 -13.52
C HIS A 168 -8.32 1.01 -12.90
N LEU A 169 -7.82 0.42 -11.82
CA LEU A 169 -8.54 -0.56 -11.02
C LEU A 169 -9.04 0.12 -9.74
N ALA A 170 -10.29 -0.15 -9.37
CA ALA A 170 -10.88 0.35 -8.13
C ALA A 170 -11.38 -0.83 -7.29
N GLU A 171 -10.87 -0.95 -6.07
CA GLU A 171 -11.17 -2.02 -5.13
C GLU A 171 -11.59 -1.44 -3.78
N SER A 172 -12.80 -1.79 -3.32
CA SER A 172 -13.25 -1.44 -1.97
C SER A 172 -12.69 -2.44 -0.97
N LEU A 173 -12.03 -1.95 0.07
CA LEU A 173 -11.37 -2.74 1.09
C LEU A 173 -11.85 -2.30 2.47
N THR A 174 -11.98 -3.26 3.37
CA THR A 174 -12.24 -3.06 4.80
C THR A 174 -11.12 -3.69 5.62
N PRO A 175 -9.87 -3.18 5.50
CA PRO A 175 -8.72 -3.79 6.17
C PRO A 175 -8.81 -3.60 7.69
N GLU A 176 -8.24 -4.53 8.44
CA GLU A 176 -8.15 -4.43 9.90
C GLU A 176 -7.04 -3.46 10.36
N SER A 177 -6.08 -3.17 9.48
CA SER A 177 -4.90 -2.33 9.77
C SER A 177 -4.26 -1.76 8.50
N ILE A 178 -3.39 -0.75 8.64
CA ILE A 178 -2.62 -0.22 7.50
C ILE A 178 -1.58 -1.25 7.03
N ALA A 179 -1.05 -2.05 7.94
CA ALA A 179 -0.16 -3.17 7.66
C ALA A 179 -0.81 -4.20 6.72
N GLU A 180 -2.10 -4.49 6.90
CA GLU A 180 -2.84 -5.34 5.96
C GLU A 180 -2.84 -4.74 4.55
N VAL A 181 -3.07 -3.43 4.42
CA VAL A 181 -2.99 -2.74 3.12
C VAL A 181 -1.59 -2.81 2.53
N ALA A 182 -0.55 -2.64 3.35
CA ALA A 182 0.85 -2.71 2.90
C ALA A 182 1.22 -4.09 2.35
N VAL A 183 0.82 -5.16 3.04
CA VAL A 183 1.02 -6.55 2.59
C VAL A 183 0.20 -6.84 1.34
N TRP A 184 -1.09 -6.50 1.35
CA TRP A 184 -1.98 -6.69 0.22
C TRP A 184 -1.48 -5.98 -1.04
N ARG A 185 -0.94 -4.77 -0.90
CA ARG A 185 -0.34 -4.01 -2.00
C ARG A 185 0.82 -4.77 -2.64
N SER A 186 1.74 -5.25 -1.81
CA SER A 186 2.92 -6.01 -2.27
C SER A 186 2.55 -7.32 -2.97
N LEU A 187 1.45 -7.96 -2.57
CA LEU A 187 0.95 -9.18 -3.20
C LEU A 187 0.14 -8.94 -4.48
N SER A 188 -0.68 -7.88 -4.52
CA SER A 188 -1.60 -7.62 -5.64
C SER A 188 -0.93 -6.94 -6.84
N TYR A 189 0.11 -6.14 -6.61
CA TYR A 189 0.75 -5.36 -7.66
C TYR A 189 1.38 -6.20 -8.78
N PRO A 190 2.20 -7.23 -8.49
CA PRO A 190 2.81 -8.04 -9.54
C PRO A 190 1.76 -8.70 -10.45
N GLY A 191 0.68 -9.23 -9.87
CA GLY A 191 -0.40 -9.83 -10.64
C GLY A 191 -1.10 -8.84 -11.58
N HIS A 192 -1.30 -7.59 -11.16
CA HIS A 192 -1.89 -6.54 -11.99
C HIS A 192 -0.95 -6.07 -13.11
N ILE A 193 0.35 -5.97 -12.82
CA ILE A 193 1.38 -5.66 -13.82
C ILE A 193 1.41 -6.78 -14.87
N ASP A 194 1.51 -8.04 -14.46
CA ASP A 194 1.55 -9.18 -15.37
C ASP A 194 0.29 -9.27 -16.24
N TRP A 195 -0.88 -9.04 -15.65
CA TRP A 195 -2.14 -9.02 -16.36
C TRP A 195 -2.18 -7.89 -17.42
N ALA A 196 -1.82 -6.67 -17.03
CA ALA A 196 -1.85 -5.51 -17.93
C ALA A 196 -0.84 -5.68 -19.08
N THR A 197 0.37 -6.15 -18.77
CA THR A 197 1.42 -6.46 -19.75
C THR A 197 0.91 -7.47 -20.76
N ARG A 198 0.50 -8.67 -20.32
CA ARG A 198 0.05 -9.74 -21.22
C ARG A 198 -1.10 -9.27 -22.12
N ARG A 199 -2.09 -8.58 -21.54
CA ARG A 199 -3.26 -8.10 -22.28
C ARG A 199 -2.89 -7.07 -23.35
N LEU A 200 -1.94 -6.18 -23.06
CA LEU A 200 -1.48 -5.20 -24.05
C LEU A 200 -0.62 -5.85 -25.12
N GLU A 201 0.34 -6.69 -24.75
CA GLU A 201 1.22 -7.38 -25.70
C GLU A 201 0.44 -8.27 -26.67
N GLU A 202 -0.55 -9.03 -26.18
CA GLU A 202 -1.47 -9.82 -27.02
C GLU A 202 -2.26 -8.93 -28.00
N ARG A 203 -2.64 -7.72 -27.57
CA ARG A 203 -3.49 -6.84 -28.36
C ARG A 203 -2.71 -6.01 -29.38
N ILE A 204 -1.47 -5.61 -29.06
CA ILE A 204 -0.60 -4.85 -29.96
C ILE A 204 0.30 -5.76 -30.82
N GLY A 205 0.46 -7.04 -30.44
CA GLY A 205 1.30 -8.01 -31.15
C GLY A 205 2.80 -7.76 -30.99
N ALA A 206 3.21 -7.07 -29.94
CA ALA A 206 4.60 -6.67 -29.69
C ALA A 206 4.88 -6.60 -28.18
N GLN A 207 6.16 -6.70 -27.81
CA GLN A 207 6.59 -6.50 -26.42
C GLN A 207 6.50 -5.03 -26.01
N LEU A 208 6.26 -4.78 -24.73
CA LEU A 208 6.25 -3.42 -24.20
C LEU A 208 7.66 -2.80 -24.21
N ALA A 209 7.73 -1.54 -24.63
CA ALA A 209 9.00 -0.81 -24.68
C ALA A 209 9.51 -0.42 -23.28
N VAL A 210 8.64 -0.36 -22.27
CA VAL A 210 8.97 0.02 -20.89
C VAL A 210 8.16 -0.84 -19.94
N GLU A 211 8.80 -1.25 -18.85
CA GLU A 211 8.14 -2.04 -17.81
C GLU A 211 7.03 -1.21 -17.12
N PRO A 212 5.81 -1.76 -16.99
CA PRO A 212 4.74 -1.10 -16.25
C PRO A 212 5.04 -1.01 -14.76
N TYR A 213 4.38 -0.07 -14.09
CA TYR A 213 4.37 0.03 -12.63
C TYR A 213 2.95 0.25 -12.13
N VAL A 214 2.76 0.22 -10.81
CA VAL A 214 1.48 0.56 -10.18
C VAL A 214 1.69 1.73 -9.23
N LEU A 215 0.92 2.80 -9.43
CA LEU A 215 0.69 3.81 -8.41
C LEU A 215 -0.66 3.56 -7.74
N SER A 216 -0.75 3.77 -6.42
CA SER A 216 -2.04 3.77 -5.73
C SER A 216 -2.43 5.14 -5.20
N ALA A 217 -3.73 5.43 -5.32
CA ALA A 217 -4.41 6.44 -4.52
C ALA A 217 -5.47 5.76 -3.63
N TYR A 218 -5.62 6.22 -2.40
CA TYR A 218 -6.56 5.68 -1.43
C TYR A 218 -7.58 6.74 -1.06
N TRP A 219 -8.84 6.45 -1.34
CA TRP A 219 -9.98 7.23 -0.88
C TRP A 219 -10.50 6.61 0.41
N VAL A 220 -10.31 7.30 1.53
CA VAL A 220 -10.64 6.79 2.86
C VAL A 220 -12.01 7.32 3.27
N HIS A 221 -13.03 6.46 3.25
CA HIS A 221 -14.41 6.84 3.55
C HIS A 221 -14.83 6.52 5.00
N ALA A 222 -14.07 5.70 5.72
CA ALA A 222 -14.28 5.44 7.15
C ALA A 222 -12.94 5.26 7.88
N VAL A 223 -12.83 5.84 9.08
CA VAL A 223 -11.62 5.75 9.92
C VAL A 223 -12.00 5.26 11.33
N PRO A 224 -11.27 4.31 11.91
CA PRO A 224 -11.54 3.80 13.26
C PRO A 224 -10.86 4.63 14.37
N TRP A 225 -10.03 5.62 13.99
CA TRP A 225 -9.13 6.33 14.89
C TRP A 225 -9.69 7.67 15.36
N ASP A 226 -9.17 8.16 16.50
CA ASP A 226 -9.34 9.55 16.92
C ASP A 226 -8.61 10.54 15.97
N GLU A 227 -8.84 11.85 16.11
CA GLU A 227 -8.28 12.88 15.22
C GLU A 227 -6.74 12.85 15.17
N ALA A 228 -6.08 12.71 16.32
CA ALA A 228 -4.61 12.73 16.40
C ALA A 228 -4.01 11.49 15.71
N ARG A 229 -4.61 10.33 15.90
CA ARG A 229 -4.18 9.08 15.27
C ARG A 229 -4.55 9.01 13.80
N THR A 230 -5.64 9.67 13.39
CA THR A 230 -6.07 9.69 11.98
C THR A 230 -5.02 10.35 11.10
N ASP A 231 -4.46 11.49 11.49
CA ASP A 231 -3.39 12.15 10.72
C ASP A 231 -2.20 11.20 10.48
N THR A 232 -1.66 10.62 11.57
CA THR A 232 -0.53 9.68 11.50
C THR A 232 -0.86 8.43 10.69
N ALA A 233 -2.06 7.87 10.86
CA ALA A 233 -2.53 6.71 10.12
C ALA A 233 -2.63 6.98 8.62
N LEU A 234 -3.14 8.14 8.22
CA LEU A 234 -3.24 8.52 6.80
C LEU A 234 -1.87 8.82 6.18
N ARG A 235 -0.91 9.38 6.94
CA ARG A 235 0.49 9.49 6.48
C ARG A 235 1.14 8.13 6.27
N LEU A 236 0.92 7.18 7.17
CA LEU A 236 1.39 5.81 7.01
C LEU A 236 0.75 5.12 5.79
N LEU A 237 -0.56 5.33 5.57
CA LEU A 237 -1.25 4.82 4.38
C LEU A 237 -0.73 5.47 3.08
N CYS A 238 -0.16 6.67 3.15
CA CYS A 238 0.46 7.34 2.01
C CYS A 238 1.82 6.70 1.65
N ILE A 239 2.52 6.12 2.64
CA ILE A 239 3.77 5.36 2.45
C ILE A 239 3.67 3.96 3.08
N PRO A 240 2.82 3.04 2.55
CA PRO A 240 2.62 1.73 3.18
C PRO A 240 3.90 0.89 3.23
N ARG A 241 4.84 1.14 2.31
CA ARG A 241 6.14 0.46 2.27
C ARG A 241 7.00 0.70 3.51
N ALA A 242 6.73 1.74 4.31
CA ALA A 242 7.41 1.96 5.58
C ALA A 242 7.15 0.82 6.60
N LEU A 243 6.08 0.04 6.40
CA LEU A 243 5.69 -1.07 7.28
C LEU A 243 6.28 -2.42 6.85
N THR A 244 6.83 -2.52 5.64
CA THR A 244 7.31 -3.78 5.06
C THR A 244 8.81 -3.77 4.87
N GLU A 245 9.47 -4.92 5.07
CA GLU A 245 10.90 -5.06 4.84
C GLU A 245 11.26 -4.84 3.36
N ARG A 246 12.49 -4.37 3.11
CA ARG A 246 13.00 -4.06 1.75
C ARG A 246 13.45 -5.30 0.96
N ALA A 247 13.39 -6.51 1.55
CA ALA A 247 13.94 -7.71 0.93
C ALA A 247 13.09 -8.17 -0.27
N GLU A 248 13.73 -8.36 -1.42
CA GLU A 248 13.08 -8.68 -2.71
C GLU A 248 12.56 -10.12 -2.82
N SER A 249 12.88 -11.02 -1.86
CA SER A 249 12.62 -12.46 -1.99
C SER A 249 11.59 -13.05 -1.04
N ASP A 250 11.17 -12.32 0.00
CA ASP A 250 10.31 -12.86 1.05
C ASP A 250 8.91 -12.24 1.00
N ILE A 251 7.88 -13.09 1.14
CA ILE A 251 6.50 -12.64 1.30
C ILE A 251 6.42 -11.77 2.56
N PRO A 252 5.93 -10.52 2.48
CA PRO A 252 5.94 -9.62 3.63
C PRO A 252 5.11 -10.19 4.77
N SER A 253 5.71 -10.24 5.97
CA SER A 253 5.04 -10.73 7.18
C SER A 253 4.06 -9.69 7.70
N ARG A 254 2.76 -10.00 7.64
CA ARG A 254 1.69 -9.15 8.21
C ARG A 254 1.91 -8.88 9.69
N ALA A 255 2.27 -9.91 10.46
CA ALA A 255 2.52 -9.75 11.89
C ALA A 255 3.65 -8.73 12.15
N HIS A 256 4.75 -8.78 11.38
CA HIS A 256 5.83 -7.80 11.52
C HIS A 256 5.38 -6.39 11.17
N ALA A 257 4.67 -6.23 10.03
CA ALA A 257 4.15 -4.94 9.60
C ALA A 257 3.19 -4.31 10.64
N GLU A 258 2.36 -5.12 11.29
CA GLU A 258 1.46 -4.67 12.38
C GLU A 258 2.24 -4.19 13.61
N LEU A 259 3.36 -4.84 13.97
CA LEU A 259 4.24 -4.37 15.05
C LEU A 259 4.84 -2.99 14.73
N VAL A 260 5.31 -2.81 13.49
CA VAL A 260 5.89 -1.54 13.03
C VAL A 260 4.83 -0.43 12.99
N GLU A 261 3.64 -0.73 12.46
CA GLU A 261 2.51 0.20 12.42
C GLU A 261 2.18 0.73 13.82
N GLN A 262 2.06 -0.15 14.81
CA GLN A 262 1.74 0.27 16.18
C GLN A 262 2.80 1.18 16.78
N SER A 263 4.09 0.92 16.53
CA SER A 263 5.18 1.78 16.98
C SER A 263 5.07 3.17 16.35
N LEU A 264 4.88 3.23 15.03
CA LEU A 264 4.81 4.48 14.27
C LEU A 264 3.53 5.29 14.59
N VAL A 265 2.38 4.62 14.77
CA VAL A 265 1.14 5.28 15.19
C VAL A 265 1.28 5.89 16.58
N ARG A 266 1.99 5.21 17.50
CA ARG A 266 2.20 5.70 18.86
C ARG A 266 3.18 6.88 18.91
N GLU A 267 4.25 6.81 18.13
CA GLU A 267 5.34 7.80 18.16
C GLU A 267 5.04 9.01 17.26
N GLY A 268 4.05 8.88 16.37
CA GLY A 268 3.83 9.81 15.27
C GLY A 268 4.71 9.43 14.09
N PHE A 269 4.14 9.47 12.90
CA PHE A 269 4.86 9.22 11.66
C PHE A 269 4.85 10.48 10.82
N ASP A 270 6.04 10.96 10.47
CA ASP A 270 6.22 12.03 9.51
C ASP A 270 7.40 11.69 8.61
N HIS A 271 7.29 12.04 7.33
CA HIS A 271 8.28 11.69 6.33
C HIS A 271 8.46 12.86 5.36
N PRO A 272 9.71 13.27 5.04
CA PRO A 272 9.97 14.48 4.25
C PRO A 272 9.45 14.43 2.80
N GLU A 273 9.12 13.25 2.30
CA GLU A 273 8.51 13.06 0.97
C GLU A 273 6.98 13.18 0.97
N ILE A 274 6.36 13.41 2.13
CA ILE A 274 4.91 13.62 2.23
C ILE A 274 4.61 15.12 2.10
N THR A 275 3.79 15.45 1.10
CA THR A 275 3.21 16.79 0.95
C THR A 275 1.74 16.76 1.35
N GLU A 276 1.38 17.62 2.31
CA GLU A 276 0.00 17.83 2.73
C GLU A 276 -0.75 18.74 1.76
N PHE A 277 -1.98 18.37 1.41
CA PHE A 277 -2.87 19.20 0.58
C PHE A 277 -4.31 19.25 1.11
N GLY A 278 -4.59 18.61 2.24
CA GLY A 278 -5.90 18.67 2.91
C GLY A 278 -6.24 20.08 3.39
N MET A 279 -7.53 20.31 3.65
CA MET A 279 -8.01 21.58 4.20
C MET A 279 -8.60 21.34 5.60
N ARG A 280 -8.03 22.01 6.61
CA ARG A 280 -8.43 21.86 8.01
C ARG A 280 -9.95 21.95 8.20
N GLY A 281 -10.53 20.92 8.82
CA GLY A 281 -11.98 20.82 9.07
C GLY A 281 -12.83 20.47 7.85
N ILE A 282 -12.22 20.20 6.69
CA ILE A 282 -12.89 19.77 5.46
C ILE A 282 -12.34 18.42 4.99
N SER A 283 -11.03 18.24 4.99
CA SER A 283 -10.38 17.01 4.54
C SER A 283 -8.96 16.88 5.06
N LEU A 284 -8.47 15.64 5.05
CA LEU A 284 -7.05 15.29 5.19
C LEU A 284 -6.58 14.75 3.84
N GLY A 285 -5.41 15.18 3.40
CA GLY A 285 -4.87 14.83 2.08
C GLY A 285 -3.35 14.81 2.11
N PHE A 286 -2.77 13.69 1.69
CA PHE A 286 -1.33 13.45 1.71
C PHE A 286 -0.90 12.85 0.37
N ALA A 287 0.13 13.40 -0.24
CA ALA A 287 0.74 12.85 -1.44
C ALA A 287 2.20 12.52 -1.18
N SER A 288 2.69 11.42 -1.72
CA SER A 288 4.09 11.02 -1.70
C SER A 288 4.46 10.32 -3.01
N TRP A 289 5.73 9.98 -3.18
CA TRP A 289 6.16 9.11 -4.28
C TRP A 289 5.46 7.73 -4.27
N SER A 290 5.10 7.23 -3.08
CA SER A 290 4.51 5.90 -2.92
C SER A 290 3.01 5.87 -3.19
N GLY A 291 2.32 7.01 -3.11
CA GLY A 291 0.89 7.07 -3.35
C GLY A 291 0.24 8.30 -2.75
N VAL A 292 -1.08 8.40 -2.94
CA VAL A 292 -1.89 9.53 -2.49
C VAL A 292 -3.02 9.04 -1.60
N VAL A 293 -3.30 9.76 -0.53
CA VAL A 293 -4.37 9.42 0.42
C VAL A 293 -5.26 10.64 0.59
N TYR A 294 -6.57 10.42 0.58
CA TYR A 294 -7.54 11.46 0.84
C TYR A 294 -8.67 10.97 1.72
N HIS A 295 -8.99 11.74 2.76
CA HIS A 295 -10.10 11.49 3.66
C HIS A 295 -11.00 12.74 3.74
N PRO A 296 -12.22 12.71 3.16
CA PRO A 296 -13.15 13.83 3.22
C PRO A 296 -13.90 13.86 4.56
N THR A 297 -13.47 14.71 5.49
CA THR A 297 -14.19 14.92 6.77
C THR A 297 -15.52 15.65 6.56
N ALA A 298 -15.63 16.50 5.54
CA ALA A 298 -16.87 17.18 5.14
C ALA A 298 -17.14 16.96 3.64
N PRO A 299 -17.73 15.81 3.24
CA PRO A 299 -17.83 15.37 1.84
C PRO A 299 -18.50 16.37 0.88
N THR A 300 -19.45 17.18 1.35
CA THR A 300 -20.13 18.19 0.51
C THR A 300 -19.29 19.43 0.20
N ARG A 301 -18.17 19.61 0.89
CA ARG A 301 -17.24 20.75 0.73
C ARG A 301 -15.83 20.32 0.31
N ALA A 302 -15.57 19.02 0.38
CA ALA A 302 -14.30 18.41 0.02
C ALA A 302 -14.24 18.18 -1.50
N LEU A 303 -13.02 17.93 -2.01
CA LEU A 303 -12.84 17.28 -3.31
C LEU A 303 -13.68 16.01 -3.41
N THR A 304 -14.11 15.69 -4.62
CA THR A 304 -14.71 14.42 -4.99
C THR A 304 -13.63 13.38 -5.33
N GLU A 305 -13.98 12.10 -5.20
CA GLU A 305 -13.12 10.99 -5.59
C GLU A 305 -12.70 11.08 -7.06
N GLN A 306 -13.63 11.47 -7.93
CA GLN A 306 -13.38 11.63 -9.35
C GLN A 306 -12.37 12.72 -9.67
N GLU A 307 -12.32 13.82 -8.90
CA GLU A 307 -11.31 14.88 -9.08
C GLU A 307 -9.91 14.35 -8.79
N LEU A 308 -9.75 13.58 -7.70
CA LEU A 308 -8.48 12.93 -7.36
C LEU A 308 -8.05 11.93 -8.44
N VAL A 309 -8.97 11.05 -8.85
CA VAL A 309 -8.72 10.04 -9.89
C VAL A 309 -8.36 10.69 -11.23
N SER A 310 -9.05 11.77 -11.62
CA SER A 310 -8.78 12.45 -12.90
C SER A 310 -7.42 13.16 -12.91
N CYS A 311 -7.03 13.75 -11.77
CA CYS A 311 -5.70 14.32 -11.61
C CYS A 311 -4.62 13.22 -11.76
N GLU A 312 -4.76 12.12 -11.03
CA GLU A 312 -3.79 11.02 -11.09
C GLU A 312 -3.71 10.38 -12.48
N LEU A 313 -4.84 10.12 -13.13
CA LEU A 313 -4.87 9.61 -14.50
C LEU A 313 -4.04 10.48 -15.46
N SER A 314 -4.21 11.80 -15.40
CA SER A 314 -3.47 12.74 -16.24
C SER A 314 -1.97 12.79 -15.89
N VAL A 315 -1.63 12.75 -14.60
CA VAL A 315 -0.24 12.76 -14.13
C VAL A 315 0.47 11.46 -14.50
N GLN A 316 -0.13 10.30 -14.25
CA GLN A 316 0.46 9.00 -14.57
C GLN A 316 0.60 8.79 -16.09
N ALA A 317 -0.35 9.30 -16.89
CA ALA A 317 -0.23 9.25 -18.34
C ALA A 317 0.95 10.11 -18.85
N ALA A 318 1.10 11.33 -18.33
CA ALA A 318 2.22 12.20 -18.66
C ALA A 318 3.56 11.62 -18.18
N TRP A 319 3.58 11.04 -16.98
CA TRP A 319 4.77 10.42 -16.40
C TRP A 319 5.23 9.22 -17.24
N SER A 320 4.32 8.33 -17.63
CA SER A 320 4.63 7.16 -18.47
C SER A 320 5.20 7.57 -19.84
N TYR A 321 4.66 8.62 -20.45
CA TYR A 321 5.20 9.17 -21.69
C TYR A 321 6.62 9.73 -21.52
N CYS A 322 6.86 10.50 -20.45
CA CYS A 322 8.20 11.01 -20.15
C CYS A 322 9.18 9.89 -19.81
N ASN A 323 8.71 8.84 -19.15
CA ASN A 323 9.50 7.66 -18.82
C ASN A 323 9.96 6.93 -20.08
N TYR A 324 9.08 6.74 -21.06
CA TYR A 324 9.47 6.20 -22.37
C TYR A 324 10.59 7.02 -23.02
N ILE A 325 10.41 8.34 -23.11
CA ILE A 325 11.42 9.24 -23.70
C ILE A 325 12.77 9.07 -23.00
N ARG A 326 12.76 9.08 -21.66
CA ARG A 326 13.96 8.88 -20.85
C ARG A 326 14.58 7.49 -21.10
N SER A 327 13.78 6.43 -21.10
CA SER A 327 14.26 5.07 -21.29
C SER A 327 14.92 4.84 -22.65
N GLU A 328 14.45 5.51 -23.71
CA GLU A 328 15.13 5.45 -25.02
C GLU A 328 16.51 6.10 -24.97
N VAL A 329 16.62 7.28 -24.34
CA VAL A 329 17.91 7.96 -24.14
C VAL A 329 18.86 7.13 -23.29
N GLU A 330 18.37 6.52 -22.21
CA GLU A 330 19.16 5.63 -21.35
C GLU A 330 19.67 4.39 -22.09
N ARG A 331 18.97 3.95 -23.16
CA ARG A 331 19.42 2.88 -24.06
C ARG A 331 20.37 3.37 -25.16
N GLY A 332 20.65 4.67 -25.25
CA GLY A 332 21.49 5.28 -26.27
C GLY A 332 20.77 5.49 -27.61
N SER A 333 19.43 5.52 -27.61
CA SER A 333 18.60 5.73 -28.80
C SER A 333 17.87 7.06 -28.73
N ASP A 334 17.59 7.65 -29.90
CA ASP A 334 16.67 8.79 -29.99
C ASP A 334 15.22 8.29 -29.82
N PRO A 335 14.42 8.92 -28.93
CA PRO A 335 13.00 8.60 -28.80
C PRO A 335 12.25 8.79 -30.13
N GLN A 336 11.52 7.76 -30.54
CA GLN A 336 10.73 7.79 -31.77
C GLN A 336 9.31 8.27 -31.45
N VAL A 337 9.09 9.58 -31.58
CA VAL A 337 7.78 10.21 -31.41
C VAL A 337 7.42 11.03 -32.65
N SER A 338 6.13 11.09 -32.99
CA SER A 338 5.68 11.92 -34.10
C SER A 338 5.82 13.42 -33.78
N GLU A 339 5.89 14.26 -34.81
CA GLU A 339 5.94 15.72 -34.62
C GLU A 339 4.73 16.26 -33.86
N LYS A 340 3.56 15.61 -34.01
CA LYS A 340 2.31 15.94 -33.31
C LYS A 340 2.49 15.86 -31.80
N TYR A 341 3.23 14.87 -31.30
CA TYR A 341 3.48 14.65 -29.87
C TYR A 341 4.91 15.02 -29.44
N GLY A 342 5.65 15.78 -30.27
CA GLY A 342 7.00 16.24 -29.96
C GLY A 342 7.10 17.29 -28.84
N TRP A 343 8.25 17.97 -28.72
CA TRP A 343 8.54 18.87 -27.59
C TRP A 343 7.49 19.99 -27.39
N ARG A 344 6.84 20.48 -28.45
CA ARG A 344 5.77 21.50 -28.35
C ARG A 344 4.54 20.95 -27.63
N PHE A 345 4.19 19.69 -27.88
CA PHE A 345 3.12 19.00 -27.18
C PHE A 345 3.46 18.80 -25.72
N VAL A 346 4.67 18.30 -25.40
CA VAL A 346 5.11 18.11 -24.00
C VAL A 346 5.13 19.44 -23.22
N ARG A 347 5.58 20.53 -23.85
CA ARG A 347 5.49 21.87 -23.28
C ARG A 347 4.04 22.29 -23.00
N GLY A 348 3.12 21.99 -23.92
CA GLY A 348 1.69 22.23 -23.73
C GLY A 348 1.10 21.38 -22.61
N LEU A 349 1.48 20.10 -22.54
CA LEU A 349 1.11 19.18 -21.47
C LEU A 349 1.56 19.70 -20.10
N ARG A 350 2.82 20.15 -20.00
CA ARG A 350 3.35 20.83 -18.79
C ARG A 350 2.48 22.00 -18.38
N SER A 351 2.18 22.92 -19.31
CA SER A 351 1.32 24.06 -19.01
C SER A 351 -0.06 23.64 -18.49
N ARG A 352 -0.71 22.64 -19.10
CA ARG A 352 -2.03 22.17 -18.68
C ARG A 352 -2.05 21.50 -17.30
N LEU A 353 -0.95 20.86 -16.92
CA LEU A 353 -0.79 20.17 -15.64
C LEU A 353 -0.35 21.12 -14.52
N THR A 354 0.53 22.08 -14.80
CA THR A 354 1.14 22.91 -13.75
C THR A 354 0.48 24.28 -13.58
N THR A 355 -0.25 24.78 -14.57
CA THR A 355 -0.83 26.13 -14.53
C THR A 355 -2.21 26.11 -13.91
N GLU A 356 -2.45 27.03 -12.96
CA GLU A 356 -3.75 27.23 -12.32
C GLU A 356 -4.82 27.62 -13.34
N ARG A 357 -6.06 27.14 -13.15
CA ARG A 357 -7.20 27.51 -14.01
C ARG A 357 -8.14 28.51 -13.31
N PRO A 358 -8.79 29.44 -14.05
CA PRO A 358 -9.65 30.46 -13.43
C PRO A 358 -10.83 29.92 -12.60
N GLN A 359 -11.28 28.69 -12.87
CA GLN A 359 -12.39 28.03 -12.17
C GLN A 359 -11.89 26.92 -11.22
N GLU A 360 -10.58 26.75 -11.08
CA GLU A 360 -10.00 25.76 -10.17
C GLU A 360 -10.20 26.19 -8.72
N THR A 361 -10.68 25.27 -7.87
CA THR A 361 -10.79 25.53 -6.44
C THR A 361 -9.40 25.49 -5.79
N SER A 362 -9.24 26.16 -4.64
CA SER A 362 -7.98 26.10 -3.89
C SER A 362 -7.62 24.67 -3.47
N GLN A 363 -8.61 23.84 -3.12
CA GLN A 363 -8.40 22.43 -2.78
C GLN A 363 -7.89 21.64 -3.99
N HIS A 364 -8.48 21.83 -5.17
CA HIS A 364 -8.05 21.12 -6.38
C HIS A 364 -6.64 21.54 -6.78
N ARG A 365 -6.33 22.84 -6.68
CA ARG A 365 -4.97 23.35 -6.92
C ARG A 365 -3.95 22.72 -5.97
N SER A 366 -4.20 22.75 -4.66
CA SER A 366 -3.28 22.19 -3.66
C SER A 366 -3.06 20.68 -3.87
N MET A 367 -4.13 19.94 -4.18
CA MET A 367 -4.05 18.51 -4.51
C MET A 367 -3.19 18.28 -5.76
N ARG A 368 -3.45 19.00 -6.85
CA ARG A 368 -2.68 18.92 -8.09
C ARG A 368 -1.21 19.25 -7.90
N GLU A 369 -0.90 20.32 -7.15
CA GLU A 369 0.48 20.72 -6.86
C GLU A 369 1.22 19.64 -6.08
N ALA A 370 0.62 19.11 -5.00
CA ALA A 370 1.22 18.06 -4.19
C ALA A 370 1.49 16.79 -5.02
N VAL A 371 0.53 16.35 -5.84
CA VAL A 371 0.69 15.17 -6.72
C VAL A 371 1.81 15.38 -7.75
N ILE A 372 1.87 16.56 -8.39
CA ILE A 372 2.90 16.86 -9.40
C ILE A 372 4.29 16.95 -8.77
N GLU A 373 4.38 17.54 -7.58
CA GLU A 373 5.63 17.68 -6.83
C GLU A 373 6.17 16.32 -6.39
N THR A 374 5.35 15.51 -5.72
CA THR A 374 5.80 14.23 -5.15
C THR A 374 6.06 13.17 -6.21
N SER A 375 5.42 13.25 -7.38
CA SER A 375 5.73 12.41 -8.56
C SER A 375 6.96 12.87 -9.34
N GLY A 376 7.57 14.02 -8.98
CA GLY A 376 8.70 14.59 -9.70
C GLY A 376 8.42 14.94 -11.17
N LEU A 377 7.14 14.99 -11.55
CA LEU A 377 6.71 15.06 -12.96
C LEU A 377 7.19 16.35 -13.64
N SER A 378 7.26 17.48 -12.94
CA SER A 378 7.76 18.74 -13.52
C SER A 378 9.16 18.59 -14.09
N ARG A 379 10.07 17.94 -13.35
CA ARG A 379 11.44 17.67 -13.81
C ARG A 379 11.46 16.74 -15.02
N HIS A 380 10.61 15.72 -15.02
CA HIS A 380 10.50 14.78 -16.15
C HIS A 380 9.99 15.44 -17.43
N LEU A 381 9.00 16.33 -17.31
CA LEU A 381 8.48 17.12 -18.43
C LEU A 381 9.54 18.07 -18.99
N ASP A 382 10.31 18.73 -18.13
CA ASP A 382 11.38 19.64 -18.56
C ASP A 382 12.48 18.87 -19.31
N GLN A 383 12.92 17.75 -18.76
CA GLN A 383 13.91 16.89 -19.41
C GLN A 383 13.40 16.37 -20.76
N ALA A 384 12.15 15.89 -20.83
CA ALA A 384 11.55 15.40 -22.07
C ALA A 384 11.43 16.51 -23.14
N VAL A 385 11.12 17.75 -22.75
CA VAL A 385 11.09 18.89 -23.68
C VAL A 385 12.45 19.14 -24.30
N GLU A 386 13.53 19.14 -23.50
CA GLU A 386 14.87 19.39 -23.99
C GLU A 386 15.37 18.23 -24.87
N THR A 387 15.21 16.98 -24.43
CA THR A 387 15.56 15.79 -25.24
C THR A 387 14.88 15.82 -26.61
N LEU A 388 13.56 16.03 -26.66
CA LEU A 388 12.84 16.04 -27.93
C LEU A 388 13.20 17.23 -28.82
N ARG A 389 13.65 18.35 -28.25
CA ARG A 389 14.12 19.51 -29.00
C ARG A 389 15.48 19.22 -29.65
N GLU A 390 16.39 18.57 -28.94
CA GLU A 390 17.72 18.16 -29.46
C GLU A 390 17.59 17.16 -30.61
N VAL A 391 16.75 16.13 -30.44
CA VAL A 391 16.49 15.12 -31.50
C VAL A 391 15.93 15.78 -32.77
N GLN A 392 15.04 16.76 -32.64
CA GLN A 392 14.50 17.47 -33.80
C GLN A 392 15.55 18.40 -34.44
N GLY A 393 16.43 19.02 -33.63
CA GLY A 393 17.50 19.88 -34.12
C GLY A 393 18.67 19.13 -34.77
N GLY A 394 18.90 17.87 -34.41
CA GLY A 394 19.93 17.01 -35.01
C GLY A 394 19.52 16.33 -36.32
N ARG A 395 18.25 16.47 -36.75
CA ARG A 395 17.71 15.90 -38.00
C ARG A 395 17.78 16.85 -39.21
N THR A 396 18.43 18.01 -39.07
CA THR A 396 18.77 18.92 -40.18
C THR A 396 20.13 18.58 -40.77
#